data_AF-A0AAD5QPN5-F1
#
_entry.id   AF-A0AAD5QPN5-F1
#
_cell.length_a   1.000
_cell.length_b   1.000
_cell.length_c   1.000
_cell.angle_alpha   90.00
_cell.angle_beta   90.00
_cell.angle_gamma   90.00
#
_symmetry.space_group_name_H-M   'P 1'
#
loop_
_entity.id
_entity.type
_entity.pdbx_description
1 polymer ?
#
loop_
_entity_poly.entity_id
_entity_poly.type
_entity_poly.pdbx_seq_one_letter_code
_entity_poly.pdbx_strand_id
1 'polypeptide(L)' 'MESCIIVGSTVTGFCPMKAAGMMCRKVATAIDAKHLTLSGTLTTTNIIMANWSRSMWQNVVNRALRILRSGPFGSHCTR' A
#
# COMPACT_ATOMS: atom_id res chain seq x y z
N MET A 1 10.44 -5.21 -17.22
CA MET A 1 9.01 -5.07 -16.92
C MET A 1 8.69 -6.10 -15.86
N GLU A 2 8.39 -5.70 -14.63
CA GLU A 2 8.00 -6.64 -13.57
C GLU A 2 6.48 -6.75 -13.59
N SER A 3 5.96 -7.99 -13.62
CA SER A 3 4.51 -8.21 -13.59
C SER A 3 4.08 -8.38 -12.14
N CYS A 4 3.28 -7.46 -11.61
CA CYS A 4 2.75 -7.58 -10.25
C CYS A 4 1.38 -8.27 -10.23
N ILE A 5 1.05 -8.91 -9.10
CA ILE A 5 -0.27 -9.43 -8.81
C ILE A 5 -0.97 -8.46 -7.87
N ILE A 6 -2.11 -7.93 -8.31
CA ILE A 6 -2.95 -7.02 -7.53
C ILE A 6 -4.23 -7.76 -7.16
N VAL A 7 -4.52 -7.87 -5.86
CA VAL A 7 -5.82 -8.32 -5.35
C VAL A 7 -6.54 -7.11 -4.77
N GLY A 8 -7.63 -6.70 -5.41
CA GLY A 8 -8.33 -5.46 -5.09
C GLY A 8 -7.46 -4.22 -5.42
N SER A 9 -7.03 -3.49 -4.38
CA SER A 9 -6.16 -2.30 -4.47
C SER A 9 -4.80 -2.49 -3.81
N THR A 10 -4.37 -3.74 -3.63
CA THR A 10 -3.12 -4.08 -2.93
C THR A 10 -2.28 -4.99 -3.80
N VAL A 11 -1.00 -4.67 -3.94
CA VAL A 11 -0.03 -5.57 -4.57
C VAL A 11 0.27 -6.68 -3.58
N THR A 12 -0.13 -7.91 -3.92
CA THR A 12 0.05 -9.09 -3.06
C THR A 12 1.28 -9.90 -3.45
N GLY A 13 1.82 -9.67 -4.65
CA GLY A 13 3.06 -10.29 -5.09
C GLY A 13 3.63 -9.64 -6.33
N PHE A 14 4.89 -9.94 -6.62
CA PHE A 14 5.54 -9.51 -7.86
C PHE A 14 6.29 -10.67 -8.52
N CYS A 15 6.37 -10.59 -9.84
CA CYS A 15 7.00 -11.57 -10.71
C CYS A 15 8.27 -10.97 -11.33
N PRO A 16 9.45 -11.33 -10.83
CA PRO A 16 10.70 -10.91 -11.44
C PRO A 16 10.86 -11.64 -12.79
N MET A 17 10.84 -10.90 -13.91
CA MET A 17 11.00 -11.43 -15.27
C MET A 17 12.38 -12.09 -15.57
N LYS A 18 13.21 -12.33 -14.55
CA LYS A 18 14.57 -12.90 -14.70
C LYS A 18 14.63 -14.43 -14.67
N ALA A 19 13.51 -15.14 -14.68
CA ALA A 19 13.50 -16.60 -14.77
C ALA A 19 12.99 -17.05 -16.16
N ALA A 20 13.93 -17.13 -17.10
CA ALA A 20 13.94 -17.97 -18.30
C ALA A 20 12.57 -18.54 -18.75
N GLY A 21 11.87 -17.81 -19.63
CA GLY A 21 10.84 -18.37 -20.52
C GLY A 21 9.61 -19.02 -19.89
N MET A 22 9.47 -19.04 -18.57
CA MET A 22 8.39 -19.74 -17.88
C MET A 22 7.36 -18.72 -17.42
N MET A 23 6.15 -18.83 -17.99
CA MET A 23 4.99 -18.03 -17.62
C MET A 23 4.87 -17.92 -16.10
N CYS A 24 4.52 -16.74 -15.61
CA CYS A 24 4.28 -16.42 -14.22
C CYS A 24 3.06 -17.19 -13.68
N ARG A 25 3.19 -18.51 -13.52
CA ARG A 25 2.04 -19.41 -13.38
C ARG A 25 1.89 -19.97 -11.97
N LYS A 26 2.93 -19.90 -11.12
CA LYS A 26 2.87 -20.44 -9.73
C LYS A 26 3.78 -19.79 -8.66
N VAL A 27 4.68 -18.87 -9.00
CA VAL A 27 5.65 -18.32 -8.02
C VAL A 27 5.56 -16.80 -7.99
N ALA A 28 4.45 -16.30 -7.45
CA ALA A 28 4.39 -14.91 -7.04
C ALA A 28 5.18 -14.78 -5.74
N THR A 29 6.23 -13.98 -5.74
CA THR A 29 6.93 -13.65 -4.49
C THR A 29 5.99 -12.79 -3.66
N ALA A 30 5.56 -13.30 -2.51
CA ALA A 30 4.68 -12.56 -1.61
C ALA A 30 5.39 -11.29 -1.12
N ILE A 31 4.68 -10.17 -1.12
CA ILE A 31 5.21 -8.93 -0.53
C ILE A 31 5.15 -9.06 0.98
N ASP A 32 6.32 -8.93 1.62
CA ASP A 32 6.43 -8.96 3.08
C ASP A 32 5.54 -7.87 3.69
N ALA A 33 4.83 -8.20 4.77
CA ALA A 33 3.88 -7.32 5.44
C ALA A 33 4.51 -5.98 5.87
N LYS A 34 5.82 -5.94 6.11
CA LYS A 34 6.57 -4.71 6.40
C LYS A 34 6.49 -3.66 5.29
N HIS A 35 6.28 -4.08 4.05
CA HIS A 35 6.07 -3.18 2.90
C HIS A 35 4.59 -2.79 2.71
N LEU A 36 3.67 -3.42 3.45
CA LEU A 36 2.24 -3.16 3.41
C LEU A 36 1.76 -2.30 4.60
N THR A 37 2.59 -2.17 5.63
CA THR A 37 2.30 -1.36 6.81
C THR A 37 2.94 0.01 6.71
N LEU A 38 2.14 1.07 6.85
CA LEU A 38 2.61 2.45 6.94
C LEU A 38 2.49 2.92 8.40
N SER A 39 3.62 3.30 9.00
CA SER A 39 3.67 3.85 10.36
C SER A 39 4.21 5.27 10.33
N GLY A 40 3.71 6.13 11.23
CA GLY A 40 4.22 7.49 11.37
C GLY A 40 3.60 8.17 12.59
N THR A 41 4.17 9.33 12.93
CA THR A 41 3.68 10.19 14.02
C THR A 41 3.05 11.43 13.42
N LEU A 42 1.85 11.78 13.88
CA LEU A 42 1.20 13.03 13.52
C LEU A 42 1.22 13.96 14.73
N THR A 43 1.84 15.12 14.56
CA THR A 43 1.86 16.18 15.57
C THR A 43 0.89 17.27 15.17
N THR A 44 0.10 17.77 16.12
CA THR A 44 -0.79 18.91 15.91
C THR A 44 -0.57 19.93 17.01
N THR A 45 -0.62 21.21 16.63
CA THR A 45 -0.66 22.35 17.57
C THR A 45 -2.08 22.84 17.82
N ASN A 46 -3.07 22.27 17.11
CA ASN A 46 -4.46 22.66 17.23
C ASN A 46 -5.11 21.94 18.42
N ILE A 47 -5.56 22.72 19.41
CA ILE A 47 -6.14 22.19 20.65
C ILE A 47 -7.44 21.41 20.44
N ILE A 48 -8.19 21.70 19.38
CA ILE A 48 -9.40 20.95 19.05
C ILE A 48 -9.01 19.55 18.58
N MET A 49 -8.03 19.45 17.68
CA MET A 49 -7.52 18.17 17.18
C MET A 49 -6.85 17.33 18.28
N ALA A 50 -6.18 17.97 19.24
CA ALA A 50 -5.59 17.28 20.37
C ALA A 50 -6.64 16.55 21.23
N ASN A 51 -7.86 17.08 21.30
CA ASN A 51 -8.99 16.51 22.04
C ASN A 51 -9.87 15.56 21.20
N TRP A 52 -9.46 15.24 19.98
CA TRP A 52 -10.22 14.32 19.13
C TRP A 52 -10.23 12.90 19.69
N SER A 53 -11.39 12.27 19.55
CA SER A 53 -11.54 10.84 19.85
C SER A 53 -10.74 9.99 18.87
N ARG A 54 -10.50 8.73 19.24
CA ARG A 54 -9.82 7.76 18.38
C ARG A 54 -10.51 7.58 17.02
N SER A 55 -11.85 7.63 16.98
CA SER A 55 -12.62 7.49 15.74
C SER A 55 -12.45 8.69 14.81
N MET A 56 -12.35 9.91 15.35
CA MET A 56 -12.04 11.10 14.56
C MET A 56 -10.64 11.00 13.93
N TRP A 57 -9.64 10.57 14.70
CA TRP A 57 -8.29 10.34 14.17
C TRP A 57 -8.26 9.24 13.10
N GLN A 58 -9.02 8.15 13.29
CA GLN A 58 -9.14 7.09 12.29
C GLN A 58 -9.67 7.61 10.94
N ASN A 59 -10.59 8.59 10.93
CA ASN A 59 -11.07 9.18 9.68
C ASN A 59 -9.95 9.89 8.91
N VAL A 60 -9.06 10.60 9.60
CA VAL A 60 -7.90 11.25 8.98
C VAL A 60 -6.93 10.22 8.42
N VAL A 61 -6.57 9.21 9.22
CA VAL A 61 -5.64 8.15 8.81
C VAL A 61 -6.21 7.36 7.61
N ASN A 62 -7.50 7.03 7.62
CA ASN A 62 -8.17 6.35 6.51
C ASN A 62 -8.17 7.17 5.22
N ARG A 63 -8.33 8.50 5.33
CA ARG A 63 -8.24 9.39 4.17
C ARG A 63 -6.82 9.47 3.63
N ALA A 64 -5.82 9.58 4.50
CA ALA A 64 -4.41 9.55 4.10
C ALA A 64 -4.07 8.22 3.39
N LEU A 65 -4.51 7.09 3.93
CA LEU A 65 -4.33 5.77 3.33
C LEU A 65 -4.96 5.68 1.93
N ARG A 66 -6.16 6.26 1.75
CA ARG A 66 -6.84 6.27 0.46
C ARG A 66 -6.07 7.10 -0.57
N ILE A 67 -5.57 8.28 -0.20
CA ILE A 67 -4.77 9.13 -1.07
C ILE A 67 -3.48 8.43 -1.49
N LEU A 68 -2.80 7.77 -0.54
CA LEU A 68 -1.58 7.01 -0.82
C LEU A 68 -1.85 5.86 -1.78
N ARG A 69 -2.98 5.15 -1.62
CA ARG A 69 -3.41 4.09 -2.55
C ARG A 69 -3.77 4.58 -3.94
N SER A 70 -4.37 5.77 -4.07
CA SER A 70 -4.74 6.36 -5.36
C SER A 70 -3.60 7.12 -6.05
N GLY A 71 -2.48 7.33 -5.36
CA GLY A 71 -1.32 8.06 -5.87
C GLY A 71 -0.41 7.22 -6.78
N PRO A 72 0.74 7.76 -7.23
CA PRO A 72 1.67 7.11 -8.16
C PRO A 72 2.23 5.77 -7.65
N PHE A 73 2.16 5.52 -6.34
CA PHE A 73 2.50 4.23 -5.74
C PHE A 73 1.56 3.08 -6.18
N GLY A 74 0.32 3.38 -6.59
CA GLY A 74 -0.61 2.39 -7.15
C GLY A 74 -0.41 2.10 -8.64
N SER A 75 0.32 2.95 -9.37
CA SER A 75 0.41 2.90 -10.84
C SER A 75 1.62 2.12 -11.39
N HIS A 76 2.53 1.64 -10.54
CA HIS A 76 3.74 0.93 -11.00
C HIS A 76 3.50 -0.54 -11.39
N CYS A 77 2.29 -1.05 -11.21
CA CYS A 77 1.92 -2.40 -11.61
C CYS A 77 0.92 -2.32 -12.77
N THR A 78 1.41 -2.47 -13.99
CA THR A 78 0.58 -2.59 -15.20
C THR A 78 -0.21 -3.89 -15.14
N ARG A 79 -1.54 -3.77 -15.25
CA ARG A 79 -2.52 -4.87 -15.28
C ARG A 79 -2.32 -5.78 -16.48
#